data_AF-A0A1F2T206-F1
#
_entry.id   AF-A0A1F2T206-F1
#
_cell.length_a   1.000
_cell.length_b   1.000
_cell.length_c   1.000
_cell.angle_alpha   90.00
_cell.angle_beta   90.00
_cell.angle_gamma   90.00
#
_symmetry.space_group_name_H-M   'P 1'
#
loop_
_entity.id
_entity.type
_entity.pdbx_description
1 polymer ?
#
loop_
_entity_poly.entity_id
_entity_poly.type
_entity_poly.pdbx_seq_one_letter_code
_entity_poly.pdbx_strand_id
1 'polypeptide(L)'
;MLQEYKRKTNIGVGVGILLQIIGRVLVTTDSTGGELVGSLVLVTGIACFIWGCAQYAKAKGHSPYWGALGLLSIIGLIVLVLLSDKHKATKAG
;
A
#
# COMPACT_ATOMS: atom_id res chain seq x y z
N MET A 1 -7.42 15.13 1.07
CA MET A 1 -7.33 13.88 1.86
C MET A 1 -8.23 13.97 3.09
N LEU A 2 -9.35 13.24 3.10
CA LEU A 2 -10.18 13.06 4.31
C LEU A 2 -9.40 12.30 5.39
N GLN A 3 -9.48 12.74 6.66
CA GLN A 3 -8.62 12.21 7.75
C GLN A 3 -8.80 10.70 7.98
N GLU A 4 -10.02 10.18 7.84
CA GLU A 4 -10.31 8.75 8.04
C GLU A 4 -9.57 7.85 7.05
N TYR A 5 -9.57 8.22 5.77
CA TYR A 5 -8.89 7.47 4.72
C TYR A 5 -7.36 7.63 4.81
N LYS A 6 -6.87 8.76 5.32
CA LYS A 6 -5.45 8.99 5.59
C LYS A 6 -4.91 7.97 6.60
N ARG A 7 -5.66 7.68 7.67
CA ARG A 7 -5.27 6.68 8.67
C ARG A 7 -5.24 5.27 8.08
N LYS A 8 -6.30 4.87 7.36
CA LYS A 8 -6.38 3.55 6.69
C LYS A 8 -5.25 3.36 5.67
N THR A 9 -4.91 4.42 4.94
CA THR A 9 -3.80 4.44 3.97
C THR A 9 -2.46 4.23 4.65
N ASN A 10 -2.14 4.99 5.70
CA ASN A 10 -0.88 4.84 6.42
C ASN A 10 -0.73 3.44 7.03
N ILE A 11 -1.82 2.87 7.54
CA ILE A 11 -1.82 1.49 8.04
C ILE A 11 -1.55 0.53 6.88
N GLY A 12 -2.33 0.56 5.80
CA GLY A 12 -2.17 -0.41 4.70
C GLY A 12 -0.80 -0.31 4.00
N VAL A 13 -0.35 0.91 3.69
CA VAL A 13 0.95 1.13 3.02
C VAL A 13 2.09 0.83 3.98
N GLY A 14 2.06 1.38 5.20
CA GLY A 14 3.15 1.21 6.17
C GLY A 14 3.28 -0.23 6.66
N VAL A 15 2.18 -0.85 7.09
CA VAL A 15 2.16 -2.26 7.52
C VAL A 15 2.48 -3.17 6.35
N GLY A 16 1.97 -2.89 5.15
CA GLY A 16 2.26 -3.65 3.95
C GLY A 16 3.75 -3.66 3.58
N ILE A 17 4.44 -2.51 3.67
CA ILE A 17 5.89 -2.43 3.45
C ILE A 17 6.65 -3.19 4.55
N LEU A 18 6.28 -3.01 5.82
CA LEU A 18 6.90 -3.71 6.95
C LEU A 18 6.79 -5.23 6.80
N LEU A 19 5.59 -5.74 6.49
CA LEU A 19 5.36 -7.17 6.25
C LEU A 19 6.20 -7.69 5.09
N GLN A 20 6.32 -6.94 3.98
CA GLN A 20 7.17 -7.33 2.86
C GLN A 20 8.65 -7.44 3.27
N ILE A 21 9.16 -6.48 4.07
CA ILE A 21 10.54 -6.52 4.56
C ILE A 21 10.75 -7.73 5.49
N ILE A 22 9.86 -7.93 6.46
CA ILE A 22 9.92 -9.06 7.40
C ILE A 22 9.85 -10.39 6.66
N GLY A 23 8.91 -10.54 5.73
CA GLY A 23 8.76 -11.72 4.89
C GLY A 23 10.01 -11.98 4.04
N ARG A 24 10.64 -10.93 3.49
CA ARG A 24 11.89 -11.05 2.73
C ARG A 24 13.02 -11.60 3.60
N VAL A 25 13.19 -11.06 4.81
CA VAL A 25 14.22 -11.50 5.77
C VAL A 25 14.00 -12.96 6.18
N LEU A 26 12.75 -13.34 6.44
CA LEU A 26 12.36 -14.72 6.77
C LEU A 26 12.66 -15.71 5.64
N VAL A 27 12.39 -15.34 4.38
CA VAL A 27 12.73 -16.18 3.22
C VAL A 27 14.24 -16.30 3.04
N THR A 28 15.00 -15.24 3.29
CA THR A 28 16.47 -15.25 3.12
C THR A 28 17.22 -15.92 4.28
N THR A 29 16.54 -16.27 5.37
CA THR A 29 17.17 -16.93 6.51
C THR A 29 17.02 -18.44 6.32
N ASP A 30 18.12 -19.15 6.07
CA ASP A 30 18.21 -20.61 5.94
C ASP A 30 17.74 -21.32 7.22
N SER A 31 16.44 -21.40 7.39
CA SER A 31 15.75 -22.03 8.50
C SER A 31 14.66 -22.91 7.91
N THR A 32 14.69 -24.20 8.25
CA THR A 32 13.76 -25.21 7.76
C THR A 32 12.33 -24.81 8.13
N GLY A 33 11.55 -24.29 7.17
CA GLY A 33 10.20 -23.75 7.38
C GLY A 33 10.06 -22.23 7.32
N GLY A 34 11.17 -21.48 7.37
CA GLY A 34 11.19 -20.02 7.25
C GLY A 34 10.76 -19.51 5.88
N GLU A 35 11.05 -20.26 4.80
CA GLU A 35 10.62 -19.92 3.43
C GLU A 35 9.11 -19.89 3.25
N LEU A 36 8.39 -20.89 3.79
CA LEU A 36 6.94 -20.99 3.61
C LEU A 36 6.23 -19.87 4.38
N VAL A 37 6.63 -19.65 5.63
CA VAL A 37 6.12 -18.58 6.49
C VAL A 37 6.47 -17.21 5.90
N GLY A 38 7.72 -17.01 5.49
CA GLY A 38 8.17 -15.77 4.87
C GLY A 38 7.44 -15.44 3.58
N SER A 39 7.15 -16.44 2.75
CA SER A 39 6.36 -16.29 1.52
C SER A 39 4.92 -15.88 1.81
N LEU A 40 4.26 -16.49 2.79
CA LEU A 40 2.89 -16.12 3.20
C LEU A 40 2.83 -14.70 3.76
N VAL A 41 3.83 -14.32 4.55
CA VAL A 41 3.98 -12.95 5.10
C VAL A 41 4.19 -11.94 3.97
N LEU A 42 5.00 -12.27 2.96
CA LEU A 42 5.22 -11.46 1.77
C LEU A 42 3.92 -11.23 0.98
N VAL A 43 3.18 -12.30 0.69
CA VAL A 43 1.90 -12.22 -0.03
C VAL A 43 0.89 -11.37 0.74
N THR A 44 0.82 -11.55 2.05
CA THR A 44 -0.06 -10.75 2.93
C THR A 44 0.37 -9.28 2.95
N GLY A 45 1.67 -9.01 2.98
CA GLY A 45 2.23 -7.65 2.89
C GLY A 45 1.87 -6.97 1.57
N ILE A 46 1.96 -7.69 0.44
CA ILE A 46 1.56 -7.19 -0.88
C ILE A 46 0.06 -6.87 -0.90
N ALA A 47 -0.80 -7.78 -0.42
CA ALA A 47 -2.24 -7.55 -0.36
C ALA A 47 -2.60 -6.33 0.51
N CYS A 48 -1.96 -6.19 1.67
CA CYS A 48 -2.14 -5.05 2.57
C CYS A 48 -1.68 -3.73 1.92
N PHE A 49 -0.56 -3.76 1.19
CA PHE A 49 -0.04 -2.61 0.46
C PHE A 49 -0.98 -2.16 -0.67
N ILE A 50 -1.50 -3.09 -1.47
CA ILE A 50 -2.47 -2.80 -2.54
C ILE A 50 -3.76 -2.22 -1.95
N TRP A 51 -4.26 -2.78 -0.84
CA TRP A 51 -5.39 -2.22 -0.12
C TRP A 51 -5.08 -0.78 0.33
N GLY A 52 -3.90 -0.55 0.92
CA GLY A 52 -3.44 0.79 1.32
C GLY A 52 -3.44 1.78 0.15
N CYS A 53 -2.98 1.36 -1.03
CA CYS A 53 -3.00 2.14 -2.26
C CYS A 53 -4.43 2.46 -2.74
N ALA A 54 -5.36 1.49 -2.64
CA ALA A 54 -6.76 1.72 -2.97
C ALA A 54 -7.42 2.76 -2.04
N GLN A 55 -7.10 2.71 -0.74
CA GLN A 55 -7.55 3.72 0.21
C GLN A 55 -6.90 5.08 -0.05
N TYR A 56 -5.64 5.11 -0.50
CA TYR A 56 -4.95 6.33 -0.91
C TYR A 56 -5.69 7.02 -2.07
N ALA A 57 -6.06 6.26 -3.11
CA ALA A 57 -6.85 6.76 -4.24
C ALA A 57 -8.22 7.32 -3.80
N LYS A 58 -8.96 6.56 -2.97
CA LYS A 58 -10.23 7.01 -2.40
C LYS A 58 -10.07 8.29 -1.58
N ALA A 59 -9.00 8.41 -0.78
CA ALA A 59 -8.72 9.59 0.04
C ALA A 59 -8.55 10.88 -0.79
N LYS A 60 -8.09 10.74 -2.03
CA LYS A 60 -7.94 11.82 -3.02
C LYS A 60 -9.18 12.06 -3.88
N GLY A 61 -10.26 11.28 -3.67
CA GLY A 61 -11.49 11.38 -4.44
C GLY A 61 -11.43 10.69 -5.81
N HIS A 62 -10.51 9.75 -5.99
CA HIS A 62 -10.42 8.92 -7.19
C HIS A 62 -11.01 7.53 -6.97
N SER A 63 -11.28 6.83 -8.07
CA SER A 63 -11.80 5.46 -8.04
C SER A 63 -10.79 4.50 -7.39
N PRO A 64 -11.23 3.52 -6.58
CA PRO A 64 -10.34 2.54 -5.94
C PRO A 64 -9.51 1.70 -6.92
N TYR A 65 -9.90 1.61 -8.20
CA TYR A 65 -9.11 0.91 -9.22
C TYR A 65 -7.71 1.50 -9.39
N TRP A 66 -7.50 2.78 -9.08
CA TRP A 66 -6.16 3.38 -9.04
C TRP A 66 -5.25 2.74 -7.98
N GLY A 67 -5.81 2.05 -6.99
CA GLY A 67 -5.07 1.24 -6.03
C GLY A 67 -4.34 0.05 -6.64
N ALA A 68 -4.78 -0.44 -7.81
CA ALA A 68 -4.08 -1.49 -8.56
C ALA A 68 -2.68 -1.05 -9.00
N LEU A 69 -2.41 0.25 -9.06
CA LEU A 69 -1.06 0.76 -9.25
C LEU A 69 -0.10 0.28 -8.17
N GLY A 70 -0.59 -0.07 -6.97
CA GLY A 70 0.23 -0.70 -5.92
C GLY A 70 0.93 -2.00 -6.35
N LEU A 71 0.48 -2.67 -7.43
CA LEU A 71 1.20 -3.80 -8.05
C LEU A 71 2.56 -3.39 -8.64
N LEU A 72 2.70 -2.13 -9.06
CA LEU A 72 3.97 -1.53 -9.48
C LEU A 72 4.86 -1.13 -8.27
N SER A 73 4.50 -1.55 -7.05
CA SER A 73 5.22 -1.28 -5.81
C SER A 73 5.41 0.22 -5.58
N ILE A 74 6.63 0.65 -5.24
CA ILE A 74 7.00 2.05 -4.96
C ILE A 74 6.67 2.96 -6.14
N ILE A 75 6.85 2.50 -7.39
CA ILE A 75 6.56 3.31 -8.58
C ILE A 75 5.06 3.66 -8.62
N GLY A 76 4.21 2.67 -8.37
CA GLY A 76 2.77 2.89 -8.28
C GLY A 76 2.36 3.83 -7.16
N LEU A 77 3.03 3.72 -6.01
CA LEU A 77 2.83 4.63 -4.88
C LEU A 77 3.20 6.08 -5.24
N ILE A 78 4.32 6.29 -5.96
CA ILE A 78 4.74 7.61 -6.42
C ILE A 78 3.68 8.22 -7.34
N VAL A 79 3.18 7.45 -8.32
CA VAL A 79 2.10 7.90 -9.21
C VAL A 79 0.85 8.29 -8.41
N LEU A 80 0.46 7.48 -7.41
CA LEU A 80 -0.65 7.79 -6.51
C LEU A 80 -0.39 9.09 -5.72
N VAL A 81 0.84 9.32 -5.25
CA VAL A 81 1.24 10.55 -4.53
C VAL A 81 1.15 11.78 -5.42
N LEU A 82 1.51 11.66 -6.71
CA LEU A 82 1.39 12.75 -7.69
C LEU A 82 -0.04 12.96 -8.20
N LEU A 83 -0.93 11.97 -8.02
CA LEU A 83 -2.33 12.08 -8.42
C LEU A 83 -3.01 13.30 -7.78
N SER A 84 -3.70 14.11 -8.59
CA SER A 84 -4.35 15.34 -8.11
C SER A 84 -5.42 15.04 -7.04
N ASP A 85 -5.41 15.80 -5.95
CA ASP A 85 -6.37 15.66 -4.84
C ASP A 85 -7.64 16.46 -5.17
N LYS A 86 -8.69 15.77 -5.63
CA LYS A 86 -9.96 16.40 -6.02
C LYS A 86 -10.64 17.11 -4.85
N HIS A 87 -10.42 16.66 -3.62
CA HIS A 87 -10.97 17.32 -2.44
C HIS A 87 -10.28 18.65 -2.09
N LYS A 88 -9.03 18.84 -2.52
CA LYS A 88 -8.33 20.14 -2.41
C LYS A 88 -8.73 21.09 -3.54
N ALA A 89 -8.94 20.56 -4.75
CA ALA A 89 -9.35 21.36 -5.90
C ALA A 89 -10.71 22.05 -5.69
N THR A 90 -11.69 21.37 -5.08
CA THR A 90 -13.02 21.94 -4.76
C THR A 90 -12.99 23.06 -3.69
N LYS A 91 -11.93 23.18 -2.88
CA LYS A 91 -11.82 24.25 -1.86
C LYS A 91 -11.12 25.51 -2.34
N ALA A 92 -10.62 25.53 -3.58
CA ALA A 92 -9.87 26.63 -4.16
C ALA A 92 -10.64 27.37 -5.28
N GLY A 93 -11.92 27.03 -5.49
CA GLY A 93 -12.82 27.67 -6.46
C GLY A 93 -14.00 28.32 -5.77
#